data_AF-A0A9Q1CU71-F1
#
_entry.id   AF-A0A9Q1CU71-F1
#
_cell.length_a   1.000
_cell.length_b   1.000
_cell.length_c   1.000
_cell.angle_alpha   90.00
_cell.angle_beta   90.00
_cell.angle_gamma   90.00
#
_symmetry.space_group_name_H-M   'P 1'
#
loop_
_entity.id
_entity.type
_entity.pdbx_description
1 polymer ?
#
loop_
_entity_poly.entity_id
_entity_poly.type
_entity_poly.pdbx_seq_one_letter_code
_entity_poly.pdbx_strand_id
1 'polypeptide(L)'
;MVYLSTGPIVCSDAPCPAPGSAAVTIFPLTGCQEVVINSPGFPDGYVGTPSSSDACATTETITLTTSFPVAAFNSPRFPATYDLPSECYYTITSPADTVILLEFIGNLDVNPFEDFVYIYDNVVPANPKLLRIVSDVVFRNFREIYTETNSVQVAFKTTSTNQANGFFVRVSYEALPPDFTCVVKNPYISPHFAYPVQLHGSPGRPSISPYEMSFDVYRYKGVYNIYDSLPTNSKLTVEPHTFALSLPSTCDTKEGSSRLGVFVCSVKGHEFIESIDIPAIVNPKSEFVNPVGRFTKTVSVGDAQITFTVDNLPSVQHALRWKFNGLVQQKWNGQSTITITNIKTADGGIYECFIREGYNKDFDVVRYRLIVRACPPLKYGLECLFDCSCGTGIQCNAATGACP
;
A
#
# COMPACT_ATOMS: atom_id res chain seq x y z
N MET A 1 -25.97 33.23 -4.00
CA MET A 1 -26.19 33.55 -5.42
C MET A 1 -25.06 32.94 -6.21
N VAL A 2 -25.33 31.85 -6.92
CA VAL A 2 -24.45 31.29 -7.96
C VAL A 2 -25.38 30.82 -9.08
N TYR A 3 -25.03 31.20 -10.30
CA TYR A 3 -25.88 31.23 -11.49
C TYR A 3 -26.13 29.85 -12.10
N LEU A 4 -27.37 29.60 -12.55
CA LEU A 4 -27.70 28.52 -13.49
C LEU A 4 -27.41 29.01 -14.91
N SER A 5 -26.58 28.27 -15.64
CA SER A 5 -26.40 28.41 -17.09
C SER A 5 -27.22 27.33 -17.77
N THR A 6 -28.24 27.76 -18.52
CA THR A 6 -29.08 26.93 -19.39
C THR A 6 -28.51 26.93 -20.80
N GLY A 7 -28.06 25.78 -21.29
CA GLY A 7 -27.82 25.51 -22.71
C GLY A 7 -28.74 24.37 -23.17
N PRO A 8 -29.30 24.41 -24.39
CA PRO A 8 -30.32 23.45 -24.82
C PRO A 8 -29.69 22.15 -25.31
N ILE A 9 -30.23 21.01 -24.85
CA ILE A 9 -30.03 19.72 -25.50
C ILE A 9 -31.04 19.63 -26.64
N VAL A 10 -30.55 19.54 -27.87
CA VAL A 10 -31.37 19.36 -29.07
C VAL A 10 -31.58 17.87 -29.27
N CYS A 11 -32.81 17.39 -29.08
CA CYS A 11 -33.23 16.07 -29.54
C CYS A 11 -33.86 16.21 -30.94
N SER A 12 -33.32 15.49 -31.92
CA SER A 12 -33.88 15.35 -33.25
C SER A 12 -35.07 14.37 -33.24
N ASP A 13 -36.15 14.82 -33.87
CA ASP A 13 -37.29 14.07 -34.39
C ASP A 13 -38.43 13.63 -33.44
N ALA A 14 -39.53 14.38 -33.57
CA ALA A 14 -40.93 14.15 -33.20
C ALA A 14 -41.44 14.55 -31.78
N PRO A 15 -42.66 15.12 -31.67
CA PRO A 15 -43.02 16.07 -30.61
C PRO A 15 -43.60 15.41 -29.35
N CYS A 16 -43.28 15.96 -28.18
CA CYS A 16 -43.98 15.64 -26.93
C CYS A 16 -45.41 16.22 -26.92
N PRO A 17 -46.46 15.45 -26.58
CA PRO A 17 -47.78 16.02 -26.32
C PRO A 17 -47.92 16.48 -24.87
N ALA A 18 -48.64 17.59 -24.68
CA ALA A 18 -49.02 18.19 -23.40
C ALA A 18 -50.18 17.41 -22.72
N PRO A 19 -50.48 17.67 -21.44
CA PRO A 19 -51.01 16.67 -20.50
C PRO A 19 -52.54 16.56 -20.51
N GLY A 20 -53.06 15.33 -20.43
CA GLY A 20 -54.50 15.08 -20.29
C GLY A 20 -54.84 13.60 -20.09
N SER A 21 -55.16 13.25 -18.84
CA SER A 21 -56.03 12.16 -18.39
C SER A 21 -56.04 10.83 -19.17
N ALA A 22 -55.29 9.87 -18.62
CA ALA A 22 -55.62 8.46 -18.40
C ALA A 22 -56.62 7.76 -19.36
N ALA A 23 -56.07 6.99 -20.29
CA ALA A 23 -56.39 5.57 -20.48
C ALA A 23 -55.53 5.02 -21.64
N VAL A 24 -54.55 4.16 -21.34
CA VAL A 24 -53.96 3.26 -22.35
C VAL A 24 -53.79 1.88 -21.76
N THR A 25 -54.42 0.95 -22.46
CA THR A 25 -54.44 -0.51 -22.29
C THR A 25 -53.03 -1.09 -22.43
N ILE A 26 -52.66 -1.96 -21.49
CA ILE A 26 -51.35 -2.62 -21.39
C ILE A 26 -51.28 -3.77 -22.39
N PHE A 27 -50.25 -3.79 -23.24
CA PHE A 27 -49.74 -5.04 -23.83
C PHE A 27 -48.58 -5.53 -22.97
N PRO A 28 -48.54 -6.80 -22.55
CA PRO A 28 -47.60 -7.26 -21.55
C PRO A 28 -46.22 -7.49 -22.18
N LEU A 29 -45.22 -6.75 -21.69
CA LEU A 29 -43.84 -7.23 -21.68
C LEU A 29 -43.52 -7.61 -20.24
N THR A 30 -43.45 -8.92 -20.01
CA THR A 30 -42.97 -9.55 -18.78
C THR A 30 -41.57 -9.07 -18.43
N GLY A 31 -41.39 -8.51 -17.22
CA GLY A 31 -40.05 -8.40 -16.62
C GLY A 31 -39.72 -7.22 -15.71
N CYS A 32 -40.58 -6.20 -15.54
CA CYS A 32 -40.26 -5.06 -14.65
C CYS A 32 -41.38 -4.81 -13.64
N GLN A 33 -41.02 -4.84 -12.34
CA GLN A 33 -41.91 -4.51 -11.23
C GLN A 33 -41.71 -3.02 -10.85
N GLU A 34 -42.81 -2.29 -10.65
CA GLU A 34 -42.85 -0.85 -10.36
C GLU A 34 -42.13 -0.48 -9.05
N VAL A 35 -41.35 0.60 -9.09
CA VAL A 35 -40.79 1.26 -7.90
C VAL A 35 -41.65 2.48 -7.57
N VAL A 36 -42.35 2.41 -6.44
CA VAL A 36 -43.02 3.56 -5.82
C VAL A 36 -41.96 4.40 -5.11
N ILE A 37 -41.83 5.67 -5.49
CA ILE A 37 -40.87 6.62 -4.90
C ILE A 37 -41.57 7.46 -3.84
N ASN A 38 -41.04 7.49 -2.62
CA ASN A 38 -41.13 8.63 -1.69
C ASN A 38 -39.75 8.86 -1.04
N SER A 39 -39.31 10.13 -1.07
CA SER A 39 -38.01 10.78 -0.76
C SER A 39 -37.16 10.36 0.47
N PRO A 40 -35.87 10.79 0.61
CA PRO A 40 -34.89 11.30 -0.36
C PRO A 40 -33.72 10.31 -0.59
N GLY A 41 -33.14 10.37 -1.80
CA GLY A 41 -32.30 9.34 -2.41
C GLY A 41 -31.06 8.88 -1.62
N PHE A 42 -30.96 7.56 -1.48
CA PHE A 42 -29.70 6.84 -1.28
C PHE A 42 -29.01 6.60 -2.64
N PRO A 43 -27.67 6.62 -2.74
CA PRO A 43 -26.98 6.28 -3.99
C PRO A 43 -27.18 4.80 -4.34
N ASP A 44 -27.64 4.51 -5.56
CA ASP A 44 -27.83 3.16 -6.07
C ASP A 44 -26.52 2.35 -6.07
N GLY A 45 -26.53 1.15 -5.45
CA GLY A 45 -25.43 0.17 -5.55
C GLY A 45 -25.05 -0.59 -4.28
N TYR A 46 -25.67 -0.32 -3.13
CA TYR A 46 -25.33 -0.99 -1.87
C TYR A 46 -25.97 -2.38 -1.74
N VAL A 47 -25.16 -3.39 -1.40
CA VAL A 47 -25.66 -4.68 -0.90
C VAL A 47 -25.84 -4.57 0.60
N GLY A 48 -27.00 -4.05 1.00
CA GLY A 48 -27.43 -3.90 2.38
C GLY A 48 -28.78 -3.20 2.38
N THR A 49 -29.84 -3.91 2.73
CA THR A 49 -31.13 -3.28 3.00
C THR A 49 -31.05 -2.66 4.39
N PRO A 50 -31.33 -1.35 4.58
CA PRO A 50 -31.47 -0.80 5.93
C PRO A 50 -32.49 -1.65 6.69
N SER A 51 -32.04 -2.31 7.75
CA SER A 51 -32.88 -3.24 8.50
C SER A 51 -33.90 -2.44 9.32
N SER A 52 -35.18 -2.61 8.99
CA SER A 52 -36.31 -2.12 9.78
C SER A 52 -36.67 -3.06 10.93
N SER A 53 -35.74 -3.91 11.39
CA SER A 53 -36.04 -4.95 12.37
C SER A 53 -36.17 -4.38 13.78
N ASP A 54 -37.21 -4.81 14.48
CA ASP A 54 -37.61 -4.32 15.82
C ASP A 54 -36.71 -4.78 17.00
N ALA A 55 -35.61 -5.52 16.78
CA ALA A 55 -34.67 -5.90 17.84
C ALA A 55 -33.32 -6.42 17.33
N CYS A 56 -32.26 -6.28 18.14
CA CYS A 56 -30.96 -6.94 17.93
C CYS A 56 -31.06 -8.43 18.28
N ALA A 57 -31.48 -9.25 17.32
CA ALA A 57 -31.73 -10.68 17.55
C ALA A 57 -30.52 -11.58 17.24
N THR A 58 -29.57 -11.14 16.40
CA THR A 58 -28.42 -11.95 15.95
C THR A 58 -27.25 -11.09 15.46
N THR A 59 -26.05 -11.68 15.36
CA THR A 59 -24.92 -11.08 14.64
C THR A 59 -25.24 -10.96 13.16
N GLU A 60 -25.17 -9.75 12.62
CA GLU A 60 -25.27 -9.50 11.19
C GLU A 60 -23.90 -9.74 10.54
N THR A 61 -23.86 -10.43 9.39
CA THR A 61 -22.60 -10.69 8.67
C THR A 61 -22.62 -10.00 7.32
N ILE A 62 -21.60 -9.19 7.06
CA ILE A 62 -21.41 -8.42 5.83
C ILE A 62 -20.14 -8.95 5.16
N THR A 63 -20.26 -9.40 3.92
CA THR A 63 -19.13 -9.92 3.15
C THR A 63 -18.94 -9.05 1.91
N LEU A 64 -17.85 -8.28 1.91
CA LEU A 64 -17.43 -7.49 0.76
C LEU A 64 -16.70 -8.38 -0.24
N THR A 65 -16.94 -8.12 -1.52
CA THR A 65 -16.33 -8.87 -2.63
C THR A 65 -15.93 -7.91 -3.75
N THR A 66 -15.18 -8.39 -4.74
CA THR A 66 -14.84 -7.57 -5.93
C THR A 66 -16.05 -7.13 -6.73
N SER A 67 -17.13 -7.91 -6.72
CA SER A 67 -18.41 -7.55 -7.35
C SER A 67 -19.26 -6.62 -6.48
N PHE A 68 -19.03 -6.62 -5.16
CA PHE A 68 -19.76 -5.82 -4.18
C PHE A 68 -18.77 -5.21 -3.15
N PRO A 69 -17.99 -4.19 -3.56
CA PRO A 69 -16.88 -3.68 -2.76
C PRO A 69 -17.29 -2.71 -1.66
N VAL A 70 -18.57 -2.35 -1.61
CA VAL A 70 -19.13 -1.40 -0.67
C VAL A 70 -20.44 -1.96 -0.10
N ALA A 71 -20.63 -1.80 1.21
CA ALA A 71 -21.88 -2.07 1.89
C ALA A 71 -22.16 -0.96 2.93
N ALA A 72 -23.26 -1.08 3.66
CA ALA A 72 -23.59 -0.17 4.75
C ALA A 72 -24.39 -0.90 5.83
N PHE A 73 -24.30 -0.40 7.06
CA PHE A 73 -25.10 -0.85 8.20
C PHE A 73 -25.44 0.33 9.13
N ASN A 74 -26.46 0.15 9.96
CA ASN A 74 -26.94 1.18 10.87
C ASN A 74 -27.41 0.59 12.19
N SER A 75 -27.51 1.43 13.21
CA SER A 75 -28.18 1.06 14.45
C SER A 75 -29.65 0.70 14.20
N PRO A 76 -30.26 -0.18 15.01
CA PRO A 76 -31.66 -0.55 14.86
C PRO A 76 -32.58 0.68 14.83
N ARG A 77 -33.59 0.62 13.94
CA ARG A 77 -34.59 1.69 13.71
C ARG A 77 -34.07 3.02 13.19
N PHE A 78 -32.77 3.16 12.88
CA PHE A 78 -32.23 4.39 12.28
C PHE A 78 -33.06 4.82 11.05
N PRO A 79 -33.46 6.11 10.93
CA PRO A 79 -33.03 7.27 11.73
C PRO A 79 -33.89 7.54 12.98
N ALA A 80 -34.86 6.67 13.31
CA ALA A 80 -35.56 6.71 14.59
C ALA A 80 -34.68 6.15 15.72
N THR A 81 -35.14 6.35 16.96
CA THR A 81 -34.35 6.04 18.14
C THR A 81 -34.16 4.54 18.37
N TYR A 82 -32.96 4.09 18.75
CA TYR A 82 -32.66 2.67 19.04
C TYR A 82 -33.29 2.19 20.36
N ASP A 83 -33.47 0.88 20.56
CA ASP A 83 -34.04 0.28 21.78
C ASP A 83 -33.05 0.20 22.95
N LEU A 84 -33.58 0.17 24.18
CA LEU A 84 -32.79 0.01 25.42
C LEU A 84 -33.26 -1.18 26.27
N PRO A 85 -32.34 -1.89 26.94
CA PRO A 85 -30.92 -2.03 26.58
C PRO A 85 -30.81 -2.92 25.33
N SER A 86 -29.87 -2.59 24.45
CA SER A 86 -29.61 -3.36 23.22
C SER A 86 -28.15 -3.69 23.10
N GLU A 87 -27.87 -4.90 22.59
CA GLU A 87 -26.53 -5.33 22.23
C GLU A 87 -26.55 -5.93 20.82
N CYS A 88 -25.87 -5.26 19.90
CA CYS A 88 -25.91 -5.54 18.46
C CYS A 88 -24.50 -5.83 17.96
N TYR A 89 -24.36 -6.84 17.12
CA TYR A 89 -23.07 -7.28 16.59
C TYR A 89 -23.09 -7.31 15.07
N TYR A 90 -22.07 -6.76 14.44
CA TYR A 90 -21.85 -6.78 13.00
C TYR A 90 -20.47 -7.36 12.72
N THR A 91 -20.40 -8.40 11.89
CA THR A 91 -19.13 -8.99 11.43
C THR A 91 -18.94 -8.61 9.97
N ILE A 92 -17.90 -7.84 9.67
CA ILE A 92 -17.57 -7.43 8.30
C ILE A 92 -16.31 -8.15 7.86
N THR A 93 -16.35 -8.77 6.68
CA THR A 93 -15.20 -9.42 6.05
C THR A 93 -14.99 -8.91 4.63
N SER A 94 -13.74 -8.85 4.20
CA SER A 94 -13.35 -8.45 2.84
C SER A 94 -12.34 -9.46 2.26
N PRO A 95 -12.02 -9.40 0.95
CA PRO A 95 -11.05 -10.30 0.34
C PRO A 95 -9.69 -10.30 1.08
N ALA A 96 -8.92 -11.36 0.91
CA ALA A 96 -7.56 -11.41 1.46
C ALA A 96 -6.72 -10.21 0.98
N ASP A 97 -5.74 -9.81 1.79
CA ASP A 97 -4.84 -8.69 1.52
C ASP A 97 -5.53 -7.33 1.36
N THR A 98 -6.62 -7.10 2.10
CA THR A 98 -7.33 -5.83 2.15
C THR A 98 -7.49 -5.32 3.58
N VAL A 99 -7.72 -4.01 3.74
CA VAL A 99 -8.21 -3.42 4.98
C VAL A 99 -9.61 -2.87 4.76
N ILE A 100 -10.41 -2.88 5.80
CA ILE A 100 -11.78 -2.38 5.80
C ILE A 100 -11.75 -0.92 6.29
N LEU A 101 -12.42 -0.04 5.55
CA LEU A 101 -12.71 1.33 5.95
C LEU A 101 -14.16 1.39 6.45
N LEU A 102 -14.33 1.86 7.68
CA LEU A 102 -15.62 2.21 8.27
C LEU A 102 -15.79 3.73 8.21
N GLU A 103 -16.79 4.20 7.46
CA GLU A 103 -17.11 5.62 7.28
C GLU A 103 -18.45 5.94 7.97
N PHE A 104 -18.42 6.72 9.06
CA PHE A 104 -19.63 7.19 9.75
C PHE A 104 -20.25 8.35 8.97
N ILE A 105 -21.41 8.09 8.36
CA ILE A 105 -22.14 9.08 7.55
C ILE A 105 -23.08 9.88 8.44
N GLY A 106 -23.00 11.20 8.34
CA GLY A 106 -23.81 12.11 9.16
C GLY A 106 -23.23 12.31 10.56
N ASN A 107 -24.12 12.39 11.56
CA ASN A 107 -23.76 12.52 12.97
C ASN A 107 -23.92 11.18 13.68
N LEU A 108 -23.02 10.87 14.61
CA LEU A 108 -23.20 9.79 15.57
C LEU A 108 -24.03 10.31 16.74
N ASP A 109 -25.27 9.88 16.85
CA ASP A 109 -26.20 10.33 17.88
C ASP A 109 -26.49 9.19 18.85
N VAL A 110 -25.64 9.04 19.86
CA VAL A 110 -25.75 8.02 20.91
C VAL A 110 -25.71 8.69 22.27
N ASN A 111 -26.38 8.11 23.27
CA ASN A 111 -26.38 8.64 24.62
C ASN A 111 -24.94 8.75 25.15
N PRO A 112 -24.46 9.97 25.41
CA PRO A 112 -23.05 10.19 25.71
C PRO A 112 -22.66 9.56 27.04
N PHE A 113 -21.43 9.05 27.10
CA PHE A 113 -20.82 8.39 28.27
C PHE A 113 -21.44 7.07 28.71
N GLU A 114 -22.55 6.64 28.12
CA GLU A 114 -23.25 5.40 28.50
C GLU A 114 -23.33 4.41 27.34
N ASP A 115 -23.58 4.90 26.12
CA ASP A 115 -23.74 4.05 24.93
C ASP A 115 -22.50 4.16 24.03
N PHE A 116 -22.04 3.01 23.56
CA PHE A 116 -20.76 2.92 22.84
C PHE A 116 -20.83 1.98 21.64
N VAL A 117 -20.11 2.37 20.58
CA VAL A 117 -19.75 1.50 19.47
C VAL A 117 -18.32 1.02 19.67
N TYR A 118 -18.15 -0.28 19.87
CA TYR A 118 -16.86 -0.94 19.98
C TYR A 118 -16.48 -1.52 18.62
N ILE A 119 -15.23 -1.34 18.22
CA ILE A 119 -14.70 -1.87 16.96
C ILE A 119 -13.53 -2.76 17.32
N TYR A 120 -13.67 -4.04 17.00
CA TYR A 120 -12.68 -5.09 17.25
C TYR A 120 -12.11 -5.60 15.93
N ASP A 121 -10.79 -5.68 15.87
CA ASP A 121 -10.08 -6.26 14.75
C ASP A 121 -9.85 -7.76 14.97
N ASN A 122 -10.28 -8.59 14.02
CA ASN A 122 -10.30 -10.04 14.15
C ASN A 122 -9.00 -10.67 13.61
N VAL A 123 -7.85 -10.20 14.11
CA VAL A 123 -6.54 -10.79 13.82
C VAL A 123 -6.48 -12.27 14.25
N VAL A 124 -7.17 -12.62 15.34
CA VAL A 124 -7.33 -13.99 15.84
C VAL A 124 -8.81 -14.19 16.20
N PRO A 125 -9.56 -15.09 15.54
CA PRO A 125 -10.98 -15.30 15.82
C PRO A 125 -11.31 -15.66 17.28
N ALA A 126 -10.34 -16.25 18.00
CA ALA A 126 -10.46 -16.61 19.41
C ALA A 126 -10.13 -15.46 20.38
N ASN A 127 -9.51 -14.37 19.92
CA ASN A 127 -9.13 -13.22 20.74
C ASN A 127 -9.05 -11.93 19.90
N PRO A 128 -10.22 -11.31 19.59
CA PRO A 128 -10.26 -10.13 18.76
C PRO A 128 -9.70 -8.91 19.50
N LYS A 129 -8.87 -8.11 18.83
CA LYS A 129 -8.17 -6.94 19.39
C LYS A 129 -9.12 -5.75 19.39
N LEU A 130 -9.36 -5.11 20.53
CA LEU A 130 -10.10 -3.84 20.56
C LEU A 130 -9.30 -2.76 19.83
N LEU A 131 -9.85 -2.26 18.72
CA LEU A 131 -9.23 -1.24 17.88
C LEU A 131 -9.70 0.17 18.29
N ARG A 132 -11.01 0.34 18.52
CA ARG A 132 -11.60 1.64 18.84
C ARG A 132 -12.86 1.52 19.70
N ILE A 133 -13.11 2.56 20.49
CA ILE A 133 -14.40 2.82 21.14
C ILE A 133 -14.89 4.16 20.58
N VAL A 134 -16.16 4.26 20.20
CA VAL A 134 -16.74 5.47 19.60
C VAL A 134 -18.02 5.85 20.35
N SER A 135 -18.15 7.14 20.67
CA SER A 135 -19.36 7.80 21.17
C SER A 135 -19.32 9.28 20.77
N ASP A 136 -20.44 9.99 20.90
CA ASP A 136 -20.57 11.40 20.47
C ASP A 136 -19.58 12.35 21.19
N VAL A 137 -19.09 11.99 22.38
CA VAL A 137 -18.26 12.88 23.20
C VAL A 137 -16.81 12.42 23.35
N VAL A 138 -16.53 11.12 23.34
CA VAL A 138 -15.22 10.58 23.78
C VAL A 138 -14.18 10.58 22.65
N PHE A 139 -14.60 10.60 21.38
CA PHE A 139 -13.68 10.74 20.24
C PHE A 139 -14.37 11.53 19.14
N ARG A 140 -13.86 12.71 18.74
CA ARG A 140 -14.45 13.54 17.66
C ARG A 140 -13.90 13.25 16.26
N ASN A 141 -12.79 12.53 16.17
CA ASN A 141 -12.15 12.12 14.90
C ASN A 141 -12.45 10.64 14.64
N PHE A 142 -13.73 10.33 14.37
CA PHE A 142 -14.22 8.96 14.14
C PHE A 142 -14.93 8.78 12.79
N ARG A 143 -14.95 9.84 11.95
CA ARG A 143 -15.64 9.81 10.66
C ARG A 143 -15.13 8.69 9.77
N GLU A 144 -13.84 8.39 9.84
CA GLU A 144 -13.19 7.34 9.05
C GLU A 144 -12.30 6.50 9.99
N ILE A 145 -12.47 5.18 9.95
CA ILE A 145 -11.70 4.23 10.74
C ILE A 145 -11.21 3.10 9.83
N TYR A 146 -9.89 2.98 9.69
CA TYR A 146 -9.24 1.88 8.98
C TYR A 146 -8.97 0.72 9.94
N THR A 147 -9.27 -0.50 9.50
CA THR A 147 -8.88 -1.72 10.21
C THR A 147 -7.44 -2.12 9.90
N GLU A 148 -6.91 -3.04 10.71
CA GLU A 148 -5.63 -3.70 10.52
C GLU A 148 -5.73 -5.04 9.79
N THR A 149 -6.93 -5.61 9.64
CA THR A 149 -7.15 -6.85 8.86
C THR A 149 -8.36 -6.75 7.93
N ASN A 150 -8.59 -7.79 7.16
CA ASN A 150 -9.77 -7.96 6.32
C ASN A 150 -10.99 -8.55 7.07
N SER A 151 -10.98 -8.53 8.41
CA SER A 151 -12.08 -9.03 9.25
C SER A 151 -12.24 -8.18 10.51
N VAL A 152 -13.43 -7.62 10.71
CA VAL A 152 -13.73 -6.73 11.84
C VAL A 152 -15.08 -7.07 12.46
N GLN A 153 -15.18 -6.93 13.76
CA GLN A 153 -16.44 -7.01 14.50
C GLN A 153 -16.77 -5.66 15.12
N VAL A 154 -17.96 -5.14 14.83
CA VAL A 154 -18.50 -3.94 15.44
C VAL A 154 -19.58 -4.35 16.43
N ALA A 155 -19.48 -3.88 17.68
CA ALA A 155 -20.48 -4.13 18.71
C ALA A 155 -21.08 -2.80 19.17
N PHE A 156 -22.38 -2.62 19.02
CA PHE A 156 -23.11 -1.47 19.56
C PHE A 156 -23.83 -1.90 20.84
N LYS A 157 -23.49 -1.26 21.97
CA LYS A 157 -24.03 -1.59 23.29
C LYS A 157 -24.68 -0.37 23.92
N THR A 158 -25.90 -0.53 24.40
CA THR A 158 -26.67 0.55 25.04
C THR A 158 -27.12 0.17 26.45
N THR A 159 -27.27 1.17 27.32
CA THR A 159 -27.75 1.03 28.70
C THR A 159 -29.26 1.32 28.78
N SER A 160 -29.85 1.42 29.98
CA SER A 160 -31.31 1.56 30.18
C SER A 160 -31.82 3.00 30.35
N THR A 161 -30.98 4.01 30.15
CA THR A 161 -31.23 5.37 30.67
C THR A 161 -31.75 6.38 29.63
N ASN A 162 -31.17 6.48 28.42
CA ASN A 162 -31.66 7.40 27.38
C ASN A 162 -31.46 6.84 25.96
N GLN A 163 -32.40 7.17 25.06
CA GLN A 163 -32.34 6.82 23.64
C GLN A 163 -31.89 8.01 22.80
N ALA A 164 -31.26 7.73 21.65
CA ALA A 164 -30.87 8.72 20.64
C ALA A 164 -31.05 8.14 19.23
N ASN A 165 -30.80 8.91 18.16
CA ASN A 165 -31.15 8.52 16.79
C ASN A 165 -30.19 7.48 16.17
N GLY A 166 -29.05 7.22 16.81
CA GLY A 166 -28.09 6.19 16.45
C GLY A 166 -27.08 6.61 15.38
N PHE A 167 -26.73 5.70 14.47
CA PHE A 167 -25.69 5.90 13.46
C PHE A 167 -25.95 5.20 12.14
N PHE A 168 -25.29 5.69 11.10
CA PHE A 168 -25.19 5.06 9.79
C PHE A 168 -23.71 4.94 9.39
N VAL A 169 -23.27 3.75 9.01
CA VAL A 169 -21.89 3.45 8.63
C VAL A 169 -21.88 2.88 7.23
N ARG A 170 -21.10 3.50 6.36
CA ARG A 170 -20.70 2.93 5.09
C ARG A 170 -19.41 2.13 5.29
N VAL A 171 -19.32 0.97 4.67
CA VAL A 171 -18.13 0.13 4.70
C VAL A 171 -17.62 -0.13 3.30
N SER A 172 -16.31 -0.06 3.13
CA SER A 172 -15.61 -0.44 1.91
C SER A 172 -14.30 -1.13 2.26
N TYR A 173 -13.61 -1.69 1.28
CA TYR A 173 -12.26 -2.18 1.47
C TYR A 173 -11.29 -1.57 0.45
N GLU A 174 -10.04 -1.50 0.86
CA GLU A 174 -8.92 -1.12 0.01
C GLU A 174 -7.89 -2.24 0.05
N ALA A 175 -7.18 -2.46 -1.06
CA ALA A 175 -6.00 -3.33 -1.03
C ALA A 175 -5.04 -2.81 0.05
N LEU A 176 -4.42 -3.72 0.80
CA LEU A 176 -3.32 -3.35 1.69
C LEU A 176 -2.31 -2.56 0.86
N PRO A 177 -2.03 -1.28 1.16
CA PRO A 177 -0.85 -0.67 0.58
C PRO A 177 0.35 -1.54 0.98
N PRO A 178 1.38 -1.68 0.12
CA PRO A 178 2.58 -2.37 0.53
C PRO A 178 3.04 -1.78 1.87
N ASP A 179 3.45 -2.64 2.81
CA ASP A 179 3.80 -2.25 4.20
C ASP A 179 4.75 -1.03 4.24
N PHE A 180 5.55 -0.85 3.17
CA PHE A 180 6.40 0.29 2.89
C PHE A 180 6.90 0.18 1.43
N THR A 181 7.18 1.30 0.75
CA THR A 181 7.80 1.27 -0.59
C THR A 181 8.83 2.38 -0.76
N CYS A 182 9.80 2.16 -1.66
CA CYS A 182 10.83 3.12 -2.06
C CYS A 182 11.10 2.95 -3.55
N VAL A 183 10.80 3.99 -4.33
CA VAL A 183 10.88 3.99 -5.79
C VAL A 183 11.80 5.12 -6.26
N VAL A 184 12.67 4.81 -7.20
CA VAL A 184 13.57 5.79 -7.81
C VAL A 184 13.05 6.18 -9.18
N LYS A 185 12.81 7.48 -9.37
CA LYS A 185 12.60 8.07 -10.70
C LYS A 185 13.96 8.44 -11.30
N ASN A 186 14.17 8.02 -12.54
CA ASN A 186 15.45 8.14 -13.25
C ASN A 186 16.59 7.38 -12.53
N PRO A 187 16.48 6.06 -12.32
CA PRO A 187 17.52 5.28 -11.65
C PRO A 187 18.78 5.07 -12.49
N TYR A 188 18.80 5.56 -13.73
CA TYR A 188 19.88 5.38 -14.69
C TYR A 188 20.18 6.68 -15.45
N ILE A 189 21.20 7.42 -15.02
CA ILE A 189 21.43 8.80 -15.45
C ILE A 189 22.84 9.01 -16.00
N SER A 190 22.97 9.93 -16.95
CA SER A 190 24.30 10.35 -17.41
C SER A 190 24.92 11.35 -16.41
N PRO A 191 26.15 11.10 -15.90
CA PRO A 191 26.78 11.94 -14.89
C PRO A 191 26.92 13.41 -15.29
N HIS A 192 27.05 13.69 -16.59
CA HIS A 192 27.30 15.02 -17.14
C HIS A 192 26.03 15.86 -17.35
N PHE A 193 24.84 15.27 -17.20
CA PHE A 193 23.57 15.96 -17.46
C PHE A 193 22.88 16.37 -16.16
N ALA A 194 22.23 17.53 -16.19
CA ALA A 194 21.64 18.16 -15.02
C ALA A 194 20.21 17.68 -14.66
N TYR A 195 19.91 16.39 -14.77
CA TYR A 195 18.56 15.87 -14.47
C TYR A 195 18.40 15.45 -13.00
N PRO A 196 17.46 16.03 -12.23
CA PRO A 196 17.26 15.61 -10.84
C PRO A 196 16.87 14.13 -10.76
N VAL A 197 17.39 13.45 -9.75
CA VAL A 197 16.93 12.12 -9.34
C VAL A 197 15.92 12.31 -8.23
N GLN A 198 14.79 11.62 -8.30
CA GLN A 198 13.77 11.67 -7.25
C GLN A 198 13.60 10.29 -6.64
N LEU A 199 13.67 10.22 -5.31
CA LEU A 199 13.34 9.04 -4.55
C LEU A 199 12.00 9.30 -3.88
N HIS A 200 11.06 8.39 -4.11
CA HIS A 200 9.71 8.45 -3.57
C HIS A 200 9.56 7.29 -2.60
N GLY A 201 9.29 7.59 -1.35
CA GLY A 201 8.99 6.58 -0.35
C GLY A 201 7.59 6.76 0.21
N SER A 202 6.94 5.65 0.54
CA SER A 202 5.70 5.66 1.32
C SER A 202 5.86 4.71 2.50
N PRO A 203 5.58 5.15 3.73
CA PRO A 203 5.70 4.31 4.93
C PRO A 203 4.59 3.26 5.05
N GLY A 204 3.80 3.03 3.99
CA GLY A 204 2.64 2.16 4.02
C GLY A 204 1.45 2.87 4.66
N ARG A 205 0.67 2.12 5.47
CA ARG A 205 -0.63 2.54 6.01
C ARG A 205 -0.70 3.99 6.52
N PRO A 206 -1.87 4.64 6.44
CA PRO A 206 -2.14 5.91 7.10
C PRO A 206 -2.15 5.70 8.63
N SER A 207 -0.99 5.59 9.24
CA SER A 207 -0.86 5.66 10.69
C SER A 207 -1.08 7.11 11.14
N ILE A 208 -1.92 7.26 12.15
CA ILE A 208 -2.25 8.51 12.85
C ILE A 208 -1.03 9.05 13.63
N SER A 209 0.09 8.31 13.68
CA SER A 209 1.39 8.78 14.16
C SER A 209 2.33 9.09 12.99
N PRO A 210 2.98 10.28 12.95
CA PRO A 210 3.96 10.65 11.94
C PRO A 210 5.24 9.82 12.11
N TYR A 211 5.22 8.58 11.62
CA TYR A 211 6.41 7.76 11.52
C TYR A 211 7.31 8.38 10.44
N GLU A 212 8.37 9.05 10.89
CA GLU A 212 9.31 9.76 10.03
C GLU A 212 10.02 8.75 9.12
N MET A 213 9.62 8.73 7.84
CA MET A 213 10.47 8.14 6.81
C MET A 213 11.67 9.06 6.62
N SER A 214 12.88 8.52 6.78
CA SER A 214 14.13 9.22 6.47
C SER A 214 14.73 8.72 5.18
N PHE A 215 15.61 9.53 4.61
CA PHE A 215 16.43 9.14 3.47
C PHE A 215 17.90 9.35 3.83
N ASP A 216 18.71 8.35 3.53
CA ASP A 216 20.14 8.38 3.83
C ASP A 216 20.94 7.82 2.66
N VAL A 217 22.24 8.14 2.61
CA VAL A 217 23.17 7.50 1.68
C VAL A 217 23.65 6.20 2.31
N TYR A 218 23.48 5.08 1.59
CA TYR A 218 23.85 3.75 2.08
C TYR A 218 25.28 3.40 1.66
N ARG A 219 26.17 3.20 2.65
CA ARG A 219 27.49 2.59 2.42
C ARG A 219 27.72 1.40 3.35
N TYR A 220 28.30 0.35 2.77
CA TYR A 220 28.70 -0.83 3.53
C TYR A 220 30.18 -0.73 3.96
N LYS A 221 30.47 -0.82 5.26
CA LYS A 221 31.85 -0.93 5.79
C LYS A 221 32.03 -2.20 6.64
N GLY A 222 32.04 -3.36 5.98
CA GLY A 222 32.53 -4.63 6.54
C GLY A 222 31.63 -5.31 7.58
N VAL A 223 31.29 -4.60 8.67
CA VAL A 223 30.59 -5.13 9.85
C VAL A 223 29.30 -4.35 10.17
N TYR A 224 29.19 -3.08 9.75
CA TYR A 224 28.02 -2.23 9.99
C TYR A 224 27.63 -1.42 8.74
N ASN A 225 26.34 -1.11 8.63
CA ASN A 225 25.82 -0.11 7.69
C ASN A 225 26.22 1.28 8.19
N ILE A 226 26.71 2.14 7.30
CA ILE A 226 26.93 3.56 7.58
C ILE A 226 25.93 4.35 6.75
N TYR A 227 25.21 5.23 7.43
CA TYR A 227 24.31 6.20 6.85
C TYR A 227 25.06 7.53 6.80
N ASP A 228 25.48 7.95 5.61
CA ASP A 228 26.10 9.27 5.41
C ASP A 228 25.00 10.32 5.20
N SER A 229 25.31 11.57 5.57
CA SER A 229 24.43 12.72 5.30
C SER A 229 24.13 12.84 3.80
N LEU A 230 22.88 13.19 3.49
CA LEU A 230 22.45 13.48 2.12
C LEU A 230 23.32 14.58 1.47
N PRO A 231 23.43 14.59 0.12
CA PRO A 231 24.13 15.66 -0.60
C PRO A 231 23.61 17.05 -0.21
N THR A 232 24.49 18.03 -0.07
CA THR A 232 24.17 19.37 0.50
C THR A 232 22.99 20.10 -0.15
N ASN A 233 22.69 19.81 -1.42
CA ASN A 233 21.59 20.44 -2.17
C ASN A 233 20.32 19.58 -2.23
N SER A 234 20.26 18.45 -1.51
CA SER A 234 19.08 17.59 -1.50
C SER A 234 17.87 18.31 -0.93
N LYS A 235 16.70 18.15 -1.55
CA LYS A 235 15.44 18.75 -1.11
C LYS A 235 14.43 17.66 -0.78
N LEU A 236 14.04 17.58 0.49
CA LEU A 236 12.96 16.71 0.96
C LEU A 236 11.61 17.45 0.84
N THR A 237 10.62 16.79 0.27
CA THR A 237 9.23 17.23 0.20
C THR A 237 8.36 16.16 0.86
N VAL A 238 7.44 16.57 1.73
CA VAL A 238 6.50 15.67 2.41
C VAL A 238 5.10 15.96 1.89
N GLU A 239 4.43 14.92 1.41
CA GLU A 239 3.05 14.93 0.91
C GLU A 239 2.19 14.01 1.79
N PRO A 240 0.85 14.05 1.70
CA PRO A 240 -0.01 13.14 2.46
C PRO A 240 0.36 11.68 2.15
N HIS A 241 0.91 10.98 3.15
CA HIS A 241 1.31 9.56 3.08
C HIS A 241 2.50 9.22 2.16
N THR A 242 3.22 10.23 1.66
CA THR A 242 4.40 10.03 0.80
C THR A 242 5.51 11.03 1.12
N PHE A 243 6.75 10.61 0.87
CA PHE A 243 7.94 11.42 1.04
C PHE A 243 8.74 11.39 -0.26
N ALA A 244 9.20 12.56 -0.70
CA ALA A 244 9.95 12.71 -1.93
C ALA A 244 11.29 13.42 -1.67
N LEU A 245 12.39 12.73 -1.91
CA LEU A 245 13.73 13.29 -1.90
C LEU A 245 14.17 13.63 -3.32
N SER A 246 14.46 14.91 -3.57
CA SER A 246 15.07 15.39 -4.81
C SER A 246 16.57 15.57 -4.62
N LEU A 247 17.37 14.92 -5.47
CA LEU A 247 18.82 15.06 -5.54
C LEU A 247 19.17 15.89 -6.79
N PRO A 248 19.37 17.21 -6.67
CA PRO A 248 19.72 18.06 -7.81
C PRO A 248 21.18 17.89 -8.22
N SER A 249 21.48 18.11 -9.50
CA SER A 249 22.85 18.25 -9.98
C SER A 249 23.40 19.61 -9.61
N THR A 250 24.50 19.62 -8.88
CA THR A 250 25.62 20.47 -9.26
C THR A 250 26.50 19.60 -10.15
N CYS A 251 26.75 19.99 -11.40
CA CYS A 251 27.78 19.33 -12.20
C CYS A 251 29.12 19.58 -11.51
N ASP A 252 29.50 18.71 -10.59
CA ASP A 252 30.77 18.85 -9.89
C ASP A 252 31.87 18.49 -10.89
N THR A 253 32.57 19.50 -11.39
CA THR A 253 33.55 19.36 -12.46
C THR A 253 34.81 18.62 -12.01
N LYS A 254 34.86 18.15 -10.74
CA LYS A 254 36.03 17.49 -10.19
C LYS A 254 35.85 16.11 -9.58
N GLU A 255 34.66 15.62 -9.21
CA GLU A 255 34.60 14.30 -8.55
C GLU A 255 33.18 13.70 -8.50
N GLY A 256 32.68 13.22 -9.65
CA GLY A 256 31.46 12.41 -9.71
C GLY A 256 30.14 13.13 -9.39
N SER A 257 29.01 12.57 -9.84
CA SER A 257 27.70 13.10 -9.47
C SER A 257 27.30 12.58 -8.08
N SER A 258 27.05 13.47 -7.13
CA SER A 258 26.56 13.17 -5.77
C SER A 258 25.20 12.45 -5.72
N ARG A 259 24.57 12.26 -6.89
CA ARG A 259 23.30 11.56 -7.09
C ARG A 259 23.46 10.08 -7.38
N LEU A 260 24.69 9.60 -7.58
CA LEU A 260 24.99 8.21 -7.91
C LEU A 260 25.27 7.43 -6.63
N GLY A 261 24.80 6.19 -6.56
CA GLY A 261 25.06 5.33 -5.42
C GLY A 261 23.86 4.50 -4.99
N VAL A 262 23.95 3.99 -3.77
CA VAL A 262 22.84 3.36 -3.06
C VAL A 262 22.34 4.35 -2.03
N PHE A 263 21.05 4.63 -2.08
CA PHE A 263 20.32 5.40 -1.08
C PHE A 263 19.39 4.45 -0.35
N VAL A 264 18.84 4.86 0.78
CA VAL A 264 17.89 4.07 1.54
C VAL A 264 16.71 4.94 1.93
N CYS A 265 15.49 4.41 1.76
CA CYS A 265 14.32 4.91 2.48
C CYS A 265 14.23 4.10 3.77
N SER A 266 14.32 4.77 4.91
CA SER A 266 14.29 4.13 6.23
C SER A 266 12.98 4.46 6.92
N VAL A 267 12.29 3.45 7.44
CA VAL A 267 11.05 3.60 8.21
C VAL A 267 11.29 3.07 9.61
N LYS A 268 11.05 3.91 10.63
CA LYS A 268 11.09 3.49 12.03
C LYS A 268 9.67 3.21 12.53
N GLY A 269 9.42 1.98 12.97
CA GLY A 269 8.12 1.61 13.56
C GLY A 269 8.07 1.90 15.07
N HIS A 270 6.88 1.81 15.66
CA HIS A 270 6.71 1.89 17.12
C HIS A 270 6.99 0.52 17.76
N GLU A 271 7.74 0.53 18.87
CA GLU A 271 7.96 -0.52 19.90
C GLU A 271 8.38 -1.95 19.49
N PHE A 272 8.25 -2.39 18.23
CA PHE A 272 8.62 -3.75 17.81
C PHE A 272 9.33 -3.85 16.45
N ILE A 273 9.57 -2.72 15.76
CA ILE A 273 10.31 -2.67 14.49
C ILE A 273 11.52 -1.75 14.68
N GLU A 274 12.73 -2.32 14.73
CA GLU A 274 13.98 -1.57 14.97
C GLU A 274 14.24 -0.51 13.88
N SER A 275 14.09 -0.87 12.61
CA SER A 275 14.01 0.01 11.43
C SER A 275 13.90 -0.85 10.17
N ILE A 276 13.17 -0.40 9.15
CA ILE A 276 13.09 -1.05 7.84
C ILE A 276 13.79 -0.18 6.81
N ASP A 277 14.78 -0.75 6.16
CA ASP A 277 15.62 -0.09 5.17
C ASP A 277 15.32 -0.63 3.76
N ILE A 278 14.93 0.25 2.86
CA ILE A 278 14.66 -0.09 1.46
C ILE A 278 15.73 0.57 0.57
N PRO A 279 16.73 -0.20 0.11
CA PRO A 279 17.73 0.30 -0.82
C PRO A 279 17.13 0.74 -2.16
N ALA A 280 17.50 1.95 -2.55
CA ALA A 280 17.23 2.62 -3.81
C ALA A 280 18.55 2.78 -4.60
N ILE A 281 18.62 2.19 -5.79
CA ILE A 281 19.85 2.20 -6.61
C ILE A 281 19.76 3.28 -7.70
N VAL A 282 20.82 4.08 -7.80
CA VAL A 282 21.04 5.02 -8.91
C VAL A 282 22.36 4.72 -9.58
N ASN A 283 22.31 4.24 -10.83
CA ASN A 283 23.48 3.87 -11.62
C ASN A 283 23.85 4.96 -12.66
N PRO A 284 25.15 5.14 -12.94
CA PRO A 284 25.60 6.01 -14.03
C PRO A 284 25.44 5.32 -15.39
N LYS A 285 25.13 6.09 -16.43
CA LYS A 285 25.42 5.73 -17.82
C LYS A 285 26.91 5.95 -18.06
N SER A 286 27.63 4.89 -18.41
CA SER A 286 29.06 4.93 -18.73
C SER A 286 29.29 4.44 -20.16
N GLU A 287 30.38 4.87 -20.78
CA GLU A 287 30.81 4.36 -22.09
C GLU A 287 31.58 3.03 -21.97
N PHE A 288 32.06 2.68 -20.76
CA PHE A 288 32.93 1.53 -20.52
C PHE A 288 32.19 0.31 -19.98
N VAL A 289 31.27 0.50 -19.05
CA VAL A 289 30.52 -0.57 -18.38
C VAL A 289 29.10 -0.15 -18.04
N ASN A 290 28.12 -0.99 -18.40
CA ASN A 290 26.70 -0.69 -18.24
C ASN A 290 25.92 -1.91 -17.68
N PRO A 291 24.91 -1.70 -16.82
CA PRO A 291 24.09 -2.79 -16.30
C PRO A 291 23.20 -3.42 -17.38
N VAL A 292 23.12 -4.75 -17.39
CA VAL A 292 22.11 -5.51 -18.13
C VAL A 292 20.96 -5.91 -17.21
N GLY A 293 19.72 -5.66 -17.66
CA GLY A 293 18.50 -6.06 -16.96
C GLY A 293 18.12 -5.18 -15.77
N ARG A 294 17.31 -5.74 -14.85
CA ARG A 294 16.82 -5.02 -13.66
C ARG A 294 17.90 -4.86 -12.59
N PHE A 295 17.94 -3.69 -11.96
CA PHE A 295 18.90 -3.39 -10.88
C PHE A 295 18.57 -4.15 -9.59
N THR A 296 17.28 -4.34 -9.30
CA THR A 296 16.83 -5.21 -8.21
C THR A 296 16.32 -6.52 -8.79
N LYS A 297 16.85 -7.63 -8.29
CA LYS A 297 16.40 -9.00 -8.62
C LYS A 297 15.91 -9.68 -7.35
N THR A 298 14.80 -10.41 -7.48
CA THR A 298 14.22 -11.17 -6.38
C THR A 298 14.23 -12.65 -6.74
N VAL A 299 14.74 -13.46 -5.83
CA VAL A 299 14.83 -14.93 -5.96
C VAL A 299 14.42 -15.55 -4.63
N SER A 300 14.23 -16.87 -4.63
CA SER A 300 13.89 -17.66 -3.45
C SER A 300 15.03 -18.60 -3.06
N VAL A 301 15.13 -18.96 -1.78
CA VAL A 301 16.01 -20.05 -1.35
C VAL A 301 15.67 -21.31 -2.15
N GLY A 302 16.69 -21.99 -2.65
CA GLY A 302 16.53 -23.19 -3.48
C GLY A 302 16.31 -22.92 -4.97
N ASP A 303 16.18 -21.65 -5.40
CA ASP A 303 16.32 -21.33 -6.82
C ASP A 303 17.70 -21.80 -7.33
N ALA A 304 17.70 -22.37 -8.54
CA ALA A 304 18.88 -23.05 -9.08
C ALA A 304 20.09 -22.11 -9.21
N GLN A 305 19.87 -20.94 -9.82
CA GLN A 305 20.91 -19.92 -10.00
C GLN A 305 20.33 -18.54 -10.32
N ILE A 306 21.14 -17.51 -10.08
CA ILE A 306 20.89 -16.14 -10.52
C ILE A 306 22.18 -15.52 -11.08
N THR A 307 22.05 -14.68 -12.09
CA THR A 307 23.18 -14.01 -12.72
C THR A 307 23.10 -12.50 -12.60
N PHE A 308 24.27 -11.86 -12.49
CA PHE A 308 24.44 -10.42 -12.70
C PHE A 308 25.39 -10.22 -13.86
N THR A 309 24.98 -9.41 -14.83
CA THR A 309 25.70 -9.24 -16.09
C THR A 309 25.85 -7.76 -16.39
N VAL A 310 27.06 -7.36 -16.77
CA VAL A 310 27.33 -6.03 -17.32
C VAL A 310 27.78 -6.15 -18.77
N ASP A 311 27.36 -5.19 -19.58
CA ASP A 311 27.95 -4.96 -20.88
C ASP A 311 29.20 -4.10 -20.68
N ASN A 312 30.32 -4.52 -21.25
CA ASN A 312 31.59 -3.81 -21.10
C ASN A 312 32.38 -3.76 -22.40
N LEU A 313 33.23 -2.75 -22.54
CA LEU A 313 34.19 -2.71 -23.62
C LEU A 313 35.23 -3.85 -23.45
N PRO A 314 35.68 -4.50 -24.55
CA PRO A 314 36.68 -5.56 -24.48
C PRO A 314 37.99 -5.10 -23.81
N SER A 315 38.36 -3.83 -24.01
CA SER A 315 39.58 -3.24 -23.43
C SER A 315 39.58 -3.22 -21.90
N VAL A 316 38.42 -3.14 -21.25
CA VAL A 316 38.32 -3.05 -19.79
C VAL A 316 37.99 -4.38 -19.12
N GLN A 317 37.78 -5.46 -19.88
CA GLN A 317 37.33 -6.75 -19.35
C GLN A 317 38.27 -7.29 -18.26
N HIS A 318 39.58 -7.27 -18.49
CA HIS A 318 40.58 -7.75 -17.54
C HIS A 318 40.65 -6.90 -16.25
N ALA A 319 40.17 -5.66 -16.29
CA ALA A 319 40.13 -4.72 -15.18
C ALA A 319 38.82 -4.77 -14.38
N LEU A 320 37.81 -5.55 -14.83
CA LEU A 320 36.55 -5.71 -14.12
C LEU A 320 36.76 -6.39 -12.77
N ARG A 321 36.15 -5.83 -11.74
CA ARG A 321 36.15 -6.33 -10.37
C ARG A 321 34.74 -6.25 -9.82
N TRP A 322 34.45 -7.12 -8.86
CA TRP A 322 33.16 -7.17 -8.19
C TRP A 322 33.33 -7.02 -6.67
N LYS A 323 32.36 -6.35 -6.05
CA LYS A 323 32.14 -6.33 -4.61
C LYS A 323 30.80 -6.99 -4.28
N PHE A 324 30.76 -7.68 -3.14
CA PHE A 324 29.52 -8.06 -2.49
C PHE A 324 29.50 -7.38 -1.11
N ASN A 325 28.49 -6.56 -0.86
CA ASN A 325 28.38 -5.73 0.33
C ASN A 325 29.72 -5.02 0.62
N GLY A 326 30.19 -4.19 -0.32
CA GLY A 326 31.44 -3.43 -0.20
C GLY A 326 32.76 -4.24 -0.19
N LEU A 327 32.72 -5.56 -0.03
CA LEU A 327 33.89 -6.43 0.05
C LEU A 327 34.27 -6.98 -1.33
N VAL A 328 35.52 -6.77 -1.76
CA VAL A 328 36.02 -7.21 -3.07
C VAL A 328 36.05 -8.74 -3.15
N GLN A 329 35.48 -9.29 -4.21
CA GLN A 329 35.36 -10.72 -4.46
C GLN A 329 36.33 -11.15 -5.57
N GLN A 330 37.51 -11.62 -5.16
CA GLN A 330 38.58 -11.97 -6.12
C GLN A 330 38.20 -13.10 -7.09
N LYS A 331 37.32 -14.01 -6.67
CA LYS A 331 36.81 -15.12 -7.50
C LYS A 331 36.07 -14.67 -8.77
N TRP A 332 35.65 -13.40 -8.84
CA TRP A 332 34.92 -12.81 -9.96
C TRP A 332 35.76 -11.84 -10.80
N ASN A 333 37.08 -11.79 -10.57
CA ASN A 333 37.96 -10.90 -11.32
C ASN A 333 37.89 -11.18 -12.82
N GLY A 334 37.69 -10.13 -13.61
CA GLY A 334 37.64 -10.20 -15.07
C GLY A 334 36.33 -10.76 -15.65
N GLN A 335 35.35 -11.10 -14.80
CA GLN A 335 34.06 -11.64 -15.24
C GLN A 335 33.07 -10.51 -15.51
N SER A 336 32.48 -10.50 -16.70
CA SER A 336 31.36 -9.60 -17.03
C SER A 336 30.01 -10.16 -16.57
N THR A 337 29.92 -11.48 -16.40
CA THR A 337 28.78 -12.15 -15.77
C THR A 337 29.24 -12.97 -14.57
N ILE A 338 28.60 -12.74 -13.42
CA ILE A 338 28.75 -13.59 -12.24
C ILE A 338 27.48 -14.41 -12.03
N THR A 339 27.65 -15.65 -11.57
CA THR A 339 26.55 -16.58 -11.29
C THR A 339 26.62 -17.01 -9.83
N ILE A 340 25.49 -16.87 -9.13
CA ILE A 340 25.28 -17.42 -7.79
C ILE A 340 24.44 -18.69 -7.94
N THR A 341 24.90 -19.79 -7.35
CA THR A 341 24.22 -21.09 -7.35
C THR A 341 23.94 -21.50 -5.91
N ASN A 342 23.02 -22.45 -5.71
CA ASN A 342 22.62 -22.91 -4.37
C ASN A 342 22.21 -21.73 -3.45
N ILE A 343 21.27 -20.91 -3.94
CA ILE A 343 20.93 -19.60 -3.36
C ILE A 343 20.49 -19.73 -1.90
N LYS A 344 21.11 -18.92 -1.03
CA LYS A 344 20.82 -18.79 0.41
C LYS A 344 20.42 -17.35 0.75
N THR A 345 19.73 -17.18 1.87
CA THR A 345 19.37 -15.84 2.39
C THR A 345 20.59 -14.93 2.57
N ALA A 346 21.74 -15.50 2.95
CA ALA A 346 23.01 -14.79 3.10
C ALA A 346 23.60 -14.24 1.78
N ASP A 347 23.13 -14.70 0.62
CA ASP A 347 23.52 -14.14 -0.68
C ASP A 347 22.77 -12.82 -0.97
N GLY A 348 21.73 -12.48 -0.20
CA GLY A 348 21.03 -11.21 -0.33
C GLY A 348 21.94 -10.02 -0.01
N GLY A 349 21.85 -8.95 -0.80
CA GLY A 349 22.66 -7.75 -0.59
C GLY A 349 22.90 -6.92 -1.84
N ILE A 350 23.93 -6.08 -1.78
CA ILE A 350 24.35 -5.19 -2.86
C ILE A 350 25.57 -5.76 -3.56
N TYR A 351 25.48 -5.87 -4.88
CA TYR A 351 26.57 -6.30 -5.75
C TYR A 351 27.03 -5.11 -6.59
N GLU A 352 28.33 -4.88 -6.63
CA GLU A 352 28.90 -3.74 -7.37
C GLU A 352 29.97 -4.23 -8.33
N CYS A 353 29.79 -4.00 -9.63
CA CYS A 353 30.81 -4.19 -10.65
C CYS A 353 31.49 -2.85 -10.92
N PHE A 354 32.82 -2.84 -11.00
CA PHE A 354 33.59 -1.61 -11.22
C PHE A 354 34.87 -1.92 -11.98
N ILE A 355 35.46 -0.89 -12.57
CA ILE A 355 36.76 -0.98 -13.25
C ILE A 355 37.83 -0.55 -12.26
N ARG A 356 38.90 -1.36 -12.14
CA ARG A 356 40.06 -1.04 -11.32
C ARG A 356 41.29 -0.81 -12.19
N GLU A 357 41.79 0.42 -12.19
CA GLU A 357 43.06 0.78 -12.81
C GLU A 357 44.09 1.22 -11.76
N GLY A 358 45.32 0.72 -11.92
CA GLY A 358 46.42 1.04 -11.02
C GLY A 358 46.15 0.64 -9.56
N TYR A 359 46.77 1.38 -8.63
CA TYR A 359 46.88 0.92 -7.25
C TYR A 359 45.67 1.14 -6.35
N ASN A 360 44.66 1.97 -6.66
CA ASN A 360 43.49 2.20 -5.78
C ASN A 360 42.32 3.03 -6.36
N LYS A 361 42.18 3.17 -7.69
CA LYS A 361 41.07 3.93 -8.29
C LYS A 361 40.01 3.00 -8.85
N ASP A 362 38.84 3.01 -8.21
CA ASP A 362 37.64 2.34 -8.68
C ASP A 362 36.79 3.40 -9.42
N PHE A 363 36.45 3.14 -10.69
CA PHE A 363 35.54 4.00 -11.47
C PHE A 363 34.46 3.18 -12.18
N ASP A 364 33.44 3.87 -12.68
CA ASP A 364 32.27 3.31 -13.37
C ASP A 364 31.61 2.15 -12.63
N VAL A 365 31.14 2.46 -11.42
CA VAL A 365 30.52 1.47 -10.54
C VAL A 365 29.06 1.24 -10.93
N VAL A 366 28.77 0.02 -11.40
CA VAL A 366 27.43 -0.50 -11.66
C VAL A 366 26.94 -1.32 -10.48
N ARG A 367 25.71 -1.09 -10.03
CA ARG A 367 25.15 -1.67 -8.81
C ARG A 367 23.89 -2.48 -9.07
N TYR A 368 23.79 -3.60 -8.36
CA TYR A 368 22.62 -4.47 -8.29
C TYR A 368 22.23 -4.73 -6.84
N ARG A 369 20.95 -5.03 -6.61
CA ARG A 369 20.39 -5.53 -5.34
C ARG A 369 19.82 -6.93 -5.57
N LEU A 370 20.23 -7.87 -4.72
CA LEU A 370 19.61 -9.19 -4.62
C LEU A 370 18.72 -9.24 -3.38
N ILE A 371 17.46 -9.60 -3.58
CA ILE A 371 16.53 -9.96 -2.51
C ILE A 371 16.36 -11.47 -2.57
N VAL A 372 16.69 -12.16 -1.48
CA VAL A 372 16.49 -13.61 -1.35
C VAL A 372 15.35 -13.87 -0.37
N ARG A 373 14.24 -14.41 -0.86
CA ARG A 373 13.11 -14.87 -0.05
C ARG A 373 13.56 -16.07 0.79
N ALA A 374 13.26 -16.04 2.09
CA ALA A 374 13.63 -17.10 3.03
C ALA A 374 12.97 -18.45 2.70
N CYS A 375 11.84 -18.42 2.00
CA CYS A 375 11.12 -19.60 1.55
C CYS A 375 11.31 -19.91 0.07
N PRO A 376 11.18 -21.19 -0.33
CA PRO A 376 11.12 -21.59 -1.74
C PRO A 376 10.03 -20.85 -2.54
N PRO A 377 10.08 -20.94 -3.87
CA PRO A 377 9.03 -20.38 -4.73
C PRO A 377 7.65 -20.86 -4.28
N LEU A 378 6.70 -19.93 -4.26
CA LEU A 378 5.30 -20.19 -3.88
C LEU A 378 5.08 -20.66 -2.43
N LYS A 379 6.08 -20.56 -1.54
CA LYS A 379 5.93 -20.86 -0.11
C LYS A 379 6.11 -19.63 0.77
N TYR A 380 5.52 -19.66 1.96
CA TYR A 380 5.69 -18.64 3.01
C TYR A 380 5.52 -19.20 4.44
N GLY A 381 5.85 -18.38 5.43
CA GLY A 381 5.82 -18.67 6.86
C GLY A 381 7.20 -18.98 7.42
N LEU A 382 7.34 -18.97 8.75
CA LEU A 382 8.61 -19.21 9.44
C LEU A 382 9.29 -20.53 9.02
N GLU A 383 8.49 -21.56 8.75
CA GLU A 383 8.95 -22.89 8.30
C GLU A 383 8.58 -23.19 6.84
N CYS A 384 8.08 -22.20 6.09
CA CYS A 384 7.72 -22.34 4.68
C CYS A 384 6.67 -23.43 4.36
N LEU A 385 5.78 -23.72 5.32
CA LEU A 385 4.76 -24.77 5.20
C LEU A 385 3.54 -24.33 4.38
N PHE A 386 3.30 -23.02 4.26
CA PHE A 386 2.09 -22.48 3.62
C PHE A 386 2.34 -22.14 2.15
N ASP A 387 1.31 -22.32 1.31
CA ASP A 387 1.35 -22.04 -0.12
C ASP A 387 0.86 -20.61 -0.44
N CYS A 388 1.62 -19.88 -1.24
CA CYS A 388 1.23 -18.58 -1.78
C CYS A 388 -0.03 -18.75 -2.65
N SER A 389 -1.02 -17.88 -2.47
CA SER A 389 -2.24 -17.84 -3.31
C SER A 389 -2.23 -16.71 -4.35
N CYS A 390 -1.05 -16.17 -4.70
CA CYS A 390 -0.96 -15.06 -5.65
C CYS A 390 -1.30 -15.50 -7.09
N GLY A 391 -1.78 -14.54 -7.88
CA GLY A 391 -1.97 -14.72 -9.32
C GLY A 391 -0.69 -15.22 -10.02
N THR A 392 -0.86 -15.89 -11.16
CA THR A 392 0.25 -16.52 -11.89
C THR A 392 1.39 -15.54 -12.17
N GLY A 393 2.59 -15.85 -11.68
CA GLY A 393 3.80 -15.04 -11.87
C GLY A 393 4.05 -13.98 -10.80
N ILE A 394 3.18 -13.85 -9.79
CA ILE A 394 3.36 -12.95 -8.65
C ILE A 394 3.92 -13.76 -7.47
N GLN A 395 5.00 -13.26 -6.87
CA GLN A 395 5.59 -13.88 -5.67
C GLN A 395 5.03 -13.24 -4.41
N CYS A 396 4.58 -14.07 -3.47
CA CYS A 396 4.13 -13.61 -2.16
C CYS A 396 5.29 -13.27 -1.22
N ASN A 397 5.03 -12.44 -0.21
CA ASN A 397 5.93 -12.20 0.90
C ASN A 397 6.24 -13.53 1.62
N ALA A 398 7.52 -13.82 1.84
CA ALA A 398 7.95 -15.10 2.41
C ALA A 398 7.60 -15.26 3.89
N ALA A 399 7.37 -14.18 4.63
CA ALA A 399 6.96 -14.23 6.04
C ALA A 399 5.44 -14.31 6.17
N THR A 400 4.72 -13.45 5.45
CA THR A 400 3.28 -13.23 5.67
C THR A 400 2.37 -13.89 4.64
N GLY A 401 2.88 -14.28 3.47
CA GLY A 401 2.07 -14.83 2.40
C GLY A 401 1.32 -13.79 1.56
N ALA A 402 1.44 -12.51 1.91
CA ALA A 402 0.77 -11.40 1.23
C ALA A 402 1.30 -11.21 -0.19
N CYS A 403 0.42 -10.89 -1.14
CA CYS A 403 0.80 -10.60 -2.52
C CYS A 403 1.05 -9.09 -2.73
N PRO A 404 2.10 -8.71 -3.50
CA PRO A 404 2.39 -7.31 -3.84
C PRO A 404 1.43 -6.71 -4.85
#